data_AF-A0AA39K5M1-F1
#
_entry.id   AF-A0AA39K5M1-F1
#
_cell.length_a   1.000
_cell.length_b   1.000
_cell.length_c   1.000
_cell.angle_alpha   90.00
_cell.angle_beta   90.00
_cell.angle_gamma   90.00
#
_symmetry.space_group_name_H-M   'P 1'
#
loop_
_entity.id
_entity.type
_entity.pdbx_description
1 polymer ?
#
loop_
_entity_poly.entity_id
_entity_poly.type
_entity_poly.pdbx_seq_one_letter_code
_entity_poly.pdbx_strand_id
1 'polypeptide(L)'
;MSRPPLPPRRSVPAVPNDEPKGITARIASLQLEHIDRGIGRGKVTGVERPPDFLRLISRPPPPIPTSNAPPPPPPRRPPARPPACLPTPPPEPEPEPQSSCLKCHDFSYIDAHAAQFPRQTVSSLDQLAFDLTSPFDSETEKCRAIFTWLHHNVAYDTVSFFSGNLQPATAQSTLQSGLAVCDGYAGLFGHLAERAGVQSYKVTGHGKGFGYAATGPDAPVPPYQGNHAWNCVLMDGEWRLIDCCWGAGALEGSTYNKRFTPTWFSLSPAEFGRRHYPEDPSYQLISEEDGGPVSWEQYILEPEGPVIFQDLYKLNFDPYMIQPTEKYIQSGAWATFHIFKLCEHMSRAEADNYVYFISDPNNTRTPMQVNEEGGWSATVYIPRGGGELSLYYVTQCDGRDGKGLSVQGFNNANGRKAMSFGGMGRWTVV
;
A
#
# COMPACT_ATOMS: atom_id res chain seq x y z
N MET A 1 -43.68 -7.10 63.22
CA MET A 1 -44.45 -7.44 62.01
C MET A 1 -43.45 -7.52 60.86
N SER A 2 -43.22 -8.72 60.34
CA SER A 2 -42.09 -9.05 59.47
C SER A 2 -42.42 -8.82 57.99
N ARG A 3 -41.45 -8.28 57.25
CA ARG A 3 -41.50 -7.96 55.81
C ARG A 3 -41.71 -9.24 54.96
N PRO A 4 -42.54 -9.22 53.90
CA PRO A 4 -42.77 -10.39 53.05
C PRO A 4 -41.55 -10.71 52.16
N PRO A 5 -41.37 -11.98 51.74
CA PRO A 5 -40.20 -12.41 50.99
C PRO A 5 -40.27 -11.99 49.51
N LEU A 6 -39.10 -11.73 48.93
CA LEU A 6 -38.93 -11.40 47.51
C LEU A 6 -39.13 -12.62 46.60
N PRO A 7 -39.64 -12.44 45.38
CA PRO A 7 -39.85 -13.53 44.43
C PRO A 7 -38.51 -14.09 43.89
N PRO A 8 -38.47 -15.38 43.49
CA PRO A 8 -37.24 -16.02 43.03
C PRO A 8 -36.78 -15.46 41.67
N ARG A 9 -35.45 -15.30 41.53
CA ARG A 9 -34.79 -14.92 40.27
C ARG A 9 -35.06 -15.97 39.19
N ARG A 10 -35.55 -15.52 38.03
CA ARG A 10 -35.57 -16.32 36.80
C ARG A 10 -34.12 -16.60 36.36
N SER A 11 -33.78 -17.87 36.18
CA SER A 11 -32.52 -18.29 35.57
C SER A 11 -32.47 -17.85 34.10
N VAL A 12 -31.44 -17.10 33.74
CA VAL A 12 -31.12 -16.78 32.33
C VAL A 12 -30.55 -18.06 31.68
N PRO A 13 -31.01 -18.49 30.50
CA PRO A 13 -30.39 -19.61 29.80
C PRO A 13 -28.95 -19.21 29.41
N ALA A 14 -28.01 -20.13 29.56
CA ALA A 14 -26.66 -19.95 29.05
C ALA A 14 -26.72 -19.70 27.54
N VAL A 15 -26.09 -18.63 27.07
CA VAL A 15 -25.85 -18.38 25.65
C VAL A 15 -24.84 -19.42 25.17
N PRO A 16 -25.11 -20.18 24.09
CA PRO A 16 -24.11 -21.08 23.53
C PRO A 16 -22.92 -20.27 23.03
N ASN A 17 -21.71 -20.68 23.42
CA ASN A 17 -20.47 -20.28 22.77
C ASN A 17 -20.38 -21.03 21.43
N ASP A 18 -21.13 -20.59 20.43
CA ASP A 18 -20.88 -20.96 19.04
C ASP A 18 -19.98 -19.89 18.41
N GLU A 19 -18.74 -20.27 18.09
CA GLU A 19 -17.90 -19.51 17.16
C GLU A 19 -18.68 -19.24 15.86
N PRO A 20 -18.65 -18.01 15.31
CA PRO A 20 -19.47 -17.67 14.16
C PRO A 20 -18.87 -18.25 12.87
N LYS A 21 -19.14 -19.53 12.59
CA LYS A 21 -18.87 -20.21 11.30
C LYS A 21 -19.70 -19.67 10.11
N GLY A 22 -20.32 -18.49 10.23
CA GLY A 22 -21.26 -17.95 9.24
C GLY A 22 -20.95 -16.56 8.69
N ILE A 23 -19.99 -15.82 9.26
CA ILE A 23 -19.68 -14.46 8.81
C ILE A 23 -18.79 -14.52 7.56
N THR A 24 -17.73 -15.34 7.57
CA THR A 24 -16.80 -15.49 6.43
C THR A 24 -17.49 -16.03 5.18
N ALA A 25 -18.41 -16.99 5.33
CA ALA A 25 -19.17 -17.55 4.22
C ALA A 25 -20.22 -16.57 3.64
N ARG A 26 -20.82 -15.72 4.49
CA ARG A 26 -21.70 -14.64 4.01
C ARG A 26 -20.93 -13.52 3.31
N ILE A 27 -19.72 -13.20 3.77
CA ILE A 27 -18.88 -12.15 3.15
C ILE A 27 -18.37 -12.58 1.78
N ALA A 28 -18.03 -13.86 1.57
CA ALA A 28 -17.70 -14.39 0.25
C ALA A 28 -18.86 -14.24 -0.77
N SER A 29 -20.10 -14.11 -0.29
CA SER A 29 -21.29 -13.90 -1.12
C SER A 29 -21.68 -12.43 -1.33
N LEU A 30 -21.02 -11.48 -0.66
CA LEU A 30 -21.25 -10.04 -0.87
C LEU A 30 -20.44 -9.56 -2.08
N GLN A 31 -20.96 -9.95 -3.23
CA GLN A 31 -20.40 -9.74 -4.56
C GLN A 31 -20.60 -8.28 -5.01
N LEU A 32 -19.58 -7.71 -5.67
CA LEU A 32 -19.67 -6.43 -6.39
C LEU A 32 -20.57 -6.50 -7.64
N GLU A 33 -21.15 -7.67 -7.95
CA GLU A 33 -22.10 -7.86 -9.07
C GLU A 33 -23.36 -6.97 -8.99
N HIS A 34 -23.70 -6.45 -7.80
CA HIS A 34 -24.91 -5.64 -7.59
C HIS A 34 -24.76 -4.13 -7.79
N ILE A 35 -23.56 -3.61 -8.06
CA ILE A 35 -23.34 -2.16 -8.26
C ILE A 35 -23.44 -1.76 -9.75
N ASP A 36 -23.35 -2.70 -10.68
CA ASP A 36 -23.27 -2.42 -12.12
C ASP A 36 -24.63 -2.28 -12.85
N ARG A 37 -25.76 -2.30 -12.11
CA ARG A 37 -27.11 -2.12 -12.71
C ARG A 37 -27.64 -0.69 -12.68
N GLY A 38 -26.81 0.29 -12.33
CA GLY A 38 -27.19 1.69 -12.14
C GLY A 38 -26.79 2.67 -13.25
N ILE A 39 -26.06 2.25 -14.29
CA ILE A 39 -25.76 3.11 -15.45
C ILE A 39 -26.66 2.68 -16.59
N GLY A 40 -27.73 3.46 -16.80
CA GLY A 40 -28.62 3.29 -17.93
C GLY A 40 -27.82 3.26 -19.24
N ARG A 41 -28.21 2.35 -20.13
CA ARG A 41 -27.86 2.37 -21.56
C ARG A 41 -28.40 3.64 -22.21
N GLY A 42 -27.83 4.79 -21.88
CA GLY A 42 -27.94 6.01 -22.66
C GLY A 42 -26.83 5.98 -23.69
N LYS A 43 -27.19 6.00 -24.98
CA LYS A 43 -26.24 6.21 -26.07
C LYS A 43 -25.55 7.57 -25.85
N VAL A 44 -24.36 7.57 -25.26
CA VAL A 44 -23.39 8.64 -25.44
C VAL A 44 -22.53 8.22 -26.62
N THR A 45 -22.86 8.79 -27.78
CA THR A 45 -22.06 8.66 -28.99
C THR A 45 -20.73 9.38 -28.79
N GLY A 46 -19.62 8.65 -28.89
CA GLY A 46 -18.30 9.22 -29.14
C GLY A 46 -17.41 9.45 -27.91
N VAL A 47 -16.97 8.37 -27.26
CA VAL A 47 -15.62 8.29 -26.68
C VAL A 47 -15.09 6.90 -27.04
N GLU A 48 -14.10 6.86 -27.93
CA GLU A 48 -13.45 5.62 -28.34
C GLU A 48 -12.76 4.95 -27.15
N ARG A 49 -12.93 3.63 -27.00
CA ARG A 49 -12.05 2.80 -26.17
C ARG A 49 -10.61 3.00 -26.66
N PRO A 50 -9.61 3.25 -25.80
CA PRO A 50 -8.23 3.21 -26.23
C PRO A 50 -7.88 1.78 -26.68
N PRO A 51 -7.31 1.57 -27.88
CA PRO A 51 -6.72 0.30 -28.26
C PRO A 51 -5.38 0.12 -27.51
N ASP A 52 -5.14 -1.10 -27.03
CA ASP A 52 -3.91 -1.63 -26.40
C ASP A 52 -3.09 -0.63 -25.56
N PHE A 53 -3.10 -0.82 -24.25
CA PHE A 53 -2.33 -0.05 -23.26
C PHE A 53 -0.83 0.08 -23.59
N LEU A 54 -0.26 -0.81 -24.40
CA LEU A 54 1.08 -0.67 -24.99
C LEU A 54 1.25 0.63 -25.83
N ARG A 55 0.18 1.26 -26.29
CA ARG A 55 0.20 2.60 -26.94
C ARG A 55 0.09 3.77 -25.97
N LEU A 56 -0.43 3.55 -24.75
CA LEU A 56 -0.58 4.58 -23.72
C LEU A 56 0.76 4.91 -23.05
N ILE A 57 1.63 3.92 -22.90
CA ILE A 57 3.01 4.07 -22.41
C ILE A 57 3.97 4.73 -23.44
N SER A 58 3.52 5.03 -24.66
CA SER A 58 4.39 5.49 -25.76
C SER A 58 4.07 6.89 -26.31
N ARG A 59 3.21 7.68 -25.66
CA ARG A 59 2.82 9.02 -26.18
C ARG A 59 3.45 10.16 -25.37
N PRO A 60 4.21 11.07 -26.00
CA PRO A 60 4.52 12.35 -25.38
C PRO A 60 3.23 13.18 -25.23
N PRO A 61 3.17 14.10 -24.24
CA PRO A 61 1.97 14.87 -23.92
C PRO A 61 1.48 15.71 -25.11
N PRO A 62 0.16 15.87 -25.28
CA PRO A 62 -0.38 16.66 -26.39
C PRO A 62 -0.04 18.15 -26.22
N PRO A 63 0.26 18.88 -27.31
CA PRO A 63 0.62 20.28 -27.24
C PRO A 63 -0.56 21.15 -26.81
N ILE A 64 -0.26 22.16 -25.99
CA ILE A 64 -1.20 23.17 -25.49
C ILE A 64 -1.84 23.91 -26.70
N PRO A 65 -3.18 24.05 -26.78
CA PRO A 65 -3.82 24.76 -27.90
C PRO A 65 -3.54 26.27 -27.81
N THR A 66 -2.71 26.80 -28.71
CA THR A 66 -2.58 28.25 -28.90
C THR A 66 -3.63 28.74 -29.90
N SER A 67 -4.79 29.20 -29.42
CA SER A 67 -5.70 30.00 -30.25
C SER A 67 -5.49 31.49 -29.98
N ASN A 68 -5.22 32.23 -31.05
CA ASN A 68 -5.07 33.69 -31.20
C ASN A 68 -3.63 34.24 -31.18
N ALA A 69 -2.90 34.02 -32.28
CA ALA A 69 -1.80 34.89 -32.68
C ALA A 69 -2.18 35.67 -33.98
N PRO A 70 -1.91 36.99 -34.10
CA PRO A 70 -2.20 37.78 -35.30
C PRO A 70 -1.31 37.40 -36.51
N PRO A 71 -1.70 37.71 -37.76
CA PRO A 71 -0.93 37.35 -38.94
C PRO A 71 0.39 38.14 -39.06
N PRO A 72 1.42 37.56 -39.70
CA PRO A 72 2.75 38.18 -39.79
C PRO A 72 2.82 39.32 -40.83
N PRO A 73 3.73 40.30 -40.65
CA PRO A 73 3.93 41.41 -41.59
C PRO A 73 4.69 40.98 -42.87
N PRO A 74 4.64 41.79 -43.96
CA PRO A 74 5.23 41.44 -45.25
C PRO A 74 6.77 41.42 -45.24
N PRO A 75 7.41 40.69 -46.19
CA PRO A 75 8.83 40.34 -46.12
C PRO A 75 9.75 41.55 -46.33
N ARG A 76 10.71 41.72 -45.42
CA ARG A 76 11.83 42.66 -45.56
C ARG A 76 12.99 42.00 -46.31
N ARG A 77 13.70 42.79 -47.12
CA ARG A 77 14.91 42.44 -47.87
C ARG A 77 15.98 41.77 -46.97
N PRO A 78 16.75 40.79 -47.47
CA PRO A 78 17.74 40.09 -46.68
C PRO A 78 18.94 41.01 -46.35
N PRO A 79 19.45 40.99 -45.10
CA PRO A 79 20.74 41.58 -44.80
C PRO A 79 21.88 40.65 -45.24
N ALA A 80 23.07 41.24 -45.36
CA ALA A 80 24.29 40.58 -45.81
C ALA A 80 24.72 39.40 -44.91
N ARG A 81 25.37 38.43 -45.57
CA ARG A 81 25.89 37.15 -45.07
C ARG A 81 26.56 37.25 -43.68
N PRO A 82 26.13 36.46 -42.68
CA PRO A 82 26.85 36.31 -41.42
C PRO A 82 28.07 35.36 -41.60
N PRO A 83 29.09 35.44 -40.72
CA PRO A 83 30.25 34.55 -40.78
C PRO A 83 29.87 33.11 -40.41
N ALA A 84 30.77 32.18 -40.75
CA ALA A 84 30.55 30.73 -40.75
C ALA A 84 29.88 30.19 -39.47
N CYS A 85 28.83 29.39 -39.69
CA CYS A 85 28.09 28.66 -38.67
C CYS A 85 29.04 27.71 -37.90
N LEU A 86 29.19 27.92 -36.60
CA LEU A 86 29.63 26.87 -35.70
C LEU A 86 28.48 25.86 -35.57
N PRO A 87 28.74 24.55 -35.49
CA PRO A 87 27.69 23.57 -35.26
C PRO A 87 27.00 23.89 -33.94
N THR A 88 25.69 24.09 -33.98
CA THR A 88 24.85 24.15 -32.78
C THR A 88 25.01 22.82 -32.04
N PRO A 89 25.28 22.83 -30.73
CA PRO A 89 25.23 21.61 -29.95
C PRO A 89 23.82 21.01 -30.08
N PRO A 90 23.69 19.66 -30.05
CA PRO A 90 22.39 19.01 -30.01
C PRO A 90 21.57 19.59 -28.84
N PRO A 91 20.23 19.64 -28.96
CA PRO A 91 19.38 20.08 -27.86
C PRO A 91 19.76 19.30 -26.60
N GLU A 92 19.97 20.00 -25.49
CA GLU A 92 20.15 19.35 -24.20
C GLU A 92 18.96 18.41 -23.97
N PRO A 93 19.21 17.16 -23.55
CA PRO A 93 18.11 16.29 -23.14
C PRO A 93 17.29 17.05 -22.09
N GLU A 94 15.96 17.04 -22.24
CA GLU A 94 15.07 17.50 -21.18
C GLU A 94 15.52 16.84 -19.87
N PRO A 95 15.63 17.58 -18.76
CA PRO A 95 16.03 16.98 -17.51
C PRO A 95 15.07 15.83 -17.23
N GLU A 96 15.58 14.61 -17.24
CA GLU A 96 14.77 13.45 -16.88
C GLU A 96 14.13 13.74 -15.53
N PRO A 97 12.82 13.47 -15.36
CA PRO A 97 12.16 13.71 -14.10
C PRO A 97 12.98 12.99 -13.03
N GLN A 98 13.58 13.75 -12.13
CA GLN A 98 14.23 13.20 -10.95
C GLN A 98 13.12 12.54 -10.15
N SER A 99 12.89 11.25 -10.40
CA SER A 99 11.84 10.49 -9.74
C SER A 99 12.21 10.42 -8.26
N SER A 100 11.66 11.34 -7.48
CA SER A 100 11.83 11.35 -6.05
C SER A 100 11.28 10.03 -5.51
N CYS A 101 12.09 9.29 -4.76
CA CYS A 101 11.70 8.00 -4.25
C CYS A 101 10.50 8.14 -3.31
N LEU A 102 9.32 7.68 -3.73
CA LEU A 102 8.07 7.78 -2.95
C LEU A 102 8.16 7.12 -1.57
N LYS A 103 9.06 6.16 -1.40
CA LYS A 103 9.24 5.45 -0.13
C LYS A 103 9.95 6.27 0.95
N CYS A 104 10.84 7.19 0.57
CA CYS A 104 11.54 8.08 1.51
C CYS A 104 11.25 9.57 1.32
N HIS A 105 10.33 9.90 0.42
CA HIS A 105 9.85 11.27 0.26
C HIS A 105 9.15 11.75 1.54
N ASP A 106 9.49 12.95 2.00
CA ASP A 106 8.90 13.53 3.20
C ASP A 106 7.54 14.16 2.87
N PHE A 107 6.48 13.39 3.12
CA PHE A 107 5.10 13.84 2.93
C PHE A 107 4.53 14.62 4.12
N SER A 108 5.31 14.91 5.17
CA SER A 108 4.80 15.48 6.42
C SER A 108 4.08 16.82 6.23
N TYR A 109 4.60 17.69 5.36
CA TYR A 109 3.97 18.97 5.03
C TYR A 109 2.61 18.78 4.35
N ILE A 110 2.54 17.87 3.37
CA ILE A 110 1.32 17.57 2.61
C ILE A 110 0.27 16.92 3.51
N ASP A 111 0.69 15.99 4.36
CA ASP A 111 -0.18 15.32 5.32
C ASP A 111 -0.75 16.31 6.34
N ALA A 112 0.08 17.23 6.84
CA ALA A 112 -0.35 18.29 7.75
C ALA A 112 -1.31 19.28 7.09
N HIS A 113 -1.13 19.59 5.81
CA HIS A 113 -2.06 20.41 5.03
C HIS A 113 -3.42 19.71 4.88
N ALA A 114 -3.44 18.47 4.41
CA ALA A 114 -4.66 17.70 4.19
C ALA A 114 -5.52 17.53 5.47
N ALA A 115 -4.88 17.49 6.64
CA ALA A 115 -5.56 17.41 7.93
C ALA A 115 -6.36 18.68 8.32
N GLN A 116 -6.14 19.82 7.65
CA GLN A 116 -6.76 21.12 7.99
C GLN A 116 -8.17 21.30 7.42
N PHE A 117 -8.69 20.33 6.66
CA PHE A 117 -9.98 20.44 5.98
C PHE A 117 -10.98 19.41 6.53
N PRO A 118 -11.55 19.59 7.74
CA PRO A 118 -12.61 18.73 8.23
C PRO A 118 -13.77 18.66 7.23
N ARG A 119 -14.28 17.46 6.97
CA ARG A 119 -15.39 17.21 6.04
C ARG A 119 -16.59 18.14 6.23
N GLN A 120 -16.88 18.54 7.47
CA GLN A 120 -18.02 19.38 7.83
C GLN A 120 -17.90 20.83 7.33
N THR A 121 -16.69 21.30 7.00
CA THR A 121 -16.46 22.66 6.50
C THR A 121 -16.41 22.72 4.98
N VAL A 122 -16.45 21.57 4.30
CA VAL A 122 -16.36 21.46 2.85
C VAL A 122 -17.72 21.70 2.20
N SER A 123 -17.77 22.61 1.23
CA SER A 123 -19.01 22.99 0.54
C SER A 123 -19.29 22.18 -0.73
N SER A 124 -18.26 21.79 -1.48
CA SER A 124 -18.39 21.03 -2.74
C SER A 124 -17.13 20.22 -3.04
N LEU A 125 -17.24 19.27 -3.99
CA LEU A 125 -16.10 18.52 -4.50
C LEU A 125 -15.06 19.41 -5.19
N ASP A 126 -15.50 20.44 -5.93
CA ASP A 126 -14.62 21.37 -6.63
C ASP A 126 -13.81 22.22 -5.65
N GLN A 127 -14.46 22.74 -4.61
CA GLN A 127 -13.78 23.50 -3.56
C GLN A 127 -12.80 22.62 -2.80
N LEU A 128 -13.19 21.39 -2.44
CA LEU A 128 -12.30 20.45 -1.75
C LEU A 128 -11.07 20.12 -2.58
N ALA A 129 -11.25 19.80 -3.87
CA ALA A 129 -10.14 19.50 -4.75
C ALA A 129 -9.19 20.70 -4.84
N PHE A 130 -9.71 21.91 -5.03
CA PHE A 130 -8.91 23.13 -5.07
C PHE A 130 -8.14 23.38 -3.75
N ASP A 131 -8.83 23.31 -2.62
CA ASP A 131 -8.24 23.57 -1.30
C ASP A 131 -7.13 22.57 -0.95
N LEU A 132 -7.33 21.29 -1.29
CA LEU A 132 -6.34 20.26 -1.05
C LEU A 132 -5.11 20.38 -1.96
N THR A 133 -5.27 20.85 -3.19
CA THR A 133 -4.25 20.66 -4.24
C THR A 133 -3.60 21.94 -4.75
N SER A 134 -4.23 23.11 -4.58
CA SER A 134 -3.70 24.39 -5.07
C SER A 134 -2.34 24.81 -4.51
N PRO A 135 -1.90 24.38 -3.30
CA PRO A 135 -0.54 24.69 -2.82
C PRO A 135 0.56 23.81 -3.43
N PHE A 136 0.20 22.75 -4.16
CA PHE A 136 1.14 21.74 -4.65
C PHE A 136 1.24 21.78 -6.16
N ASP A 137 2.46 21.69 -6.68
CA ASP A 137 2.71 21.74 -8.11
C ASP A 137 2.64 20.34 -8.75
N SER A 138 3.24 19.34 -8.09
CA SER A 138 3.39 17.98 -8.64
C SER A 138 2.12 17.14 -8.50
N GLU A 139 1.93 16.19 -9.41
CA GLU A 139 0.78 15.29 -9.37
C GLU A 139 0.88 14.35 -8.16
N THR A 140 2.10 13.93 -7.79
CA THR A 140 2.35 13.11 -6.59
C THR A 140 1.87 13.80 -5.32
N GLU A 141 2.20 15.07 -5.12
CA GLU A 141 1.81 15.82 -3.91
C GLU A 141 0.31 16.03 -3.84
N LYS A 142 -0.33 16.36 -4.97
CA LYS A 142 -1.80 16.49 -5.07
C LYS A 142 -2.49 15.17 -4.73
N CYS A 143 -2.01 14.05 -5.28
CA CYS A 143 -2.53 12.72 -4.97
C CYS A 143 -2.34 12.39 -3.49
N ARG A 144 -1.19 12.73 -2.91
CA ARG A 144 -0.93 12.52 -1.49
C ARG A 144 -1.89 13.31 -0.61
N ALA A 145 -2.14 14.58 -0.93
CA ALA A 145 -3.08 15.42 -0.18
C ALA A 145 -4.48 14.80 -0.15
N ILE A 146 -4.97 14.32 -1.30
CA ILE A 146 -6.28 13.65 -1.42
C ILE A 146 -6.29 12.33 -0.63
N PHE A 147 -5.26 11.49 -0.79
CA PHE A 147 -5.10 10.21 -0.08
C PHE A 147 -5.14 10.41 1.44
N THR A 148 -4.41 11.39 1.96
CA THR A 148 -4.36 11.70 3.40
C THR A 148 -5.66 12.31 3.88
N TRP A 149 -6.31 13.17 3.10
CA TRP A 149 -7.61 13.74 3.46
C TRP A 149 -8.69 12.64 3.61
N LEU A 150 -8.70 11.65 2.71
CA LEU A 150 -9.63 10.52 2.76
C LEU A 150 -9.44 9.71 4.04
N HIS A 151 -8.19 9.47 4.47
CA HIS A 151 -7.93 8.86 5.77
C HIS A 151 -8.58 9.67 6.90
N HIS A 152 -8.43 10.99 6.93
CA HIS A 152 -8.97 11.81 8.01
C HIS A 152 -10.50 11.89 8.01
N ASN A 153 -11.15 11.85 6.85
CA ASN A 153 -12.54 12.28 6.71
C ASN A 153 -13.54 11.20 6.31
N VAL A 154 -13.07 10.02 5.88
CA VAL A 154 -13.92 8.91 5.47
C VAL A 154 -13.63 7.69 6.35
N ALA A 155 -14.67 7.07 6.89
CA ALA A 155 -14.61 5.83 7.65
C ALA A 155 -15.24 4.67 6.86
N TYR A 156 -14.80 3.45 7.15
CA TYR A 156 -15.35 2.26 6.48
C TYR A 156 -16.78 1.98 6.95
N ASP A 157 -17.73 1.84 6.02
CA ASP A 157 -19.14 1.55 6.33
C ASP A 157 -19.34 0.06 6.71
N THR A 158 -18.92 -0.26 7.94
CA THR A 158 -19.04 -1.61 8.50
C THR A 158 -20.49 -2.08 8.59
N VAL A 159 -21.44 -1.18 8.88
CA VAL A 159 -22.84 -1.55 9.08
C VAL A 159 -23.43 -2.06 7.78
N SER A 160 -23.32 -1.28 6.70
CA SER A 160 -23.85 -1.67 5.39
C SER A 160 -23.09 -2.88 4.82
N PHE A 161 -21.77 -2.94 5.05
CA PHE A 161 -20.93 -4.06 4.64
C PHE A 161 -21.36 -5.36 5.30
N PHE A 162 -21.41 -5.44 6.64
CA PHE A 162 -21.76 -6.68 7.34
C PHE A 162 -23.24 -7.05 7.25
N SER A 163 -24.14 -6.08 7.00
CA SER A 163 -25.54 -6.37 6.74
C SER A 163 -25.81 -6.83 5.31
N GLY A 164 -24.83 -6.70 4.39
CA GLY A 164 -25.00 -6.97 2.97
C GLY A 164 -25.91 -5.98 2.24
N ASN A 165 -26.16 -4.80 2.82
CA ASN A 165 -27.07 -3.80 2.26
C ASN A 165 -26.29 -2.62 1.66
N LEU A 166 -25.24 -2.93 0.89
CA LEU A 166 -24.44 -1.92 0.23
C LEU A 166 -25.28 -1.18 -0.82
N GLN A 167 -25.39 0.14 -0.65
CA GLN A 167 -25.98 1.01 -1.66
C GLN A 167 -24.87 1.57 -2.55
N PRO A 168 -25.13 1.81 -3.84
CA PRO A 168 -24.20 2.55 -4.68
C PRO A 168 -23.87 3.91 -4.06
N ALA A 169 -22.58 4.17 -3.84
CA ALA A 169 -22.10 5.43 -3.29
C ALA A 169 -21.53 6.30 -4.43
N THR A 170 -22.05 7.51 -4.58
CA THR A 170 -21.44 8.55 -5.42
C THR A 170 -20.37 9.30 -4.61
N ALA A 171 -19.40 9.93 -5.29
CA ALA A 171 -18.42 10.80 -4.63
C ALA A 171 -19.09 11.86 -3.73
N GLN A 172 -20.19 12.46 -4.20
CA GLN A 172 -20.96 13.43 -3.42
C GLN A 172 -21.58 12.80 -2.16
N SER A 173 -22.17 11.60 -2.27
CA SER A 173 -22.74 10.91 -1.11
C SER A 173 -21.67 10.49 -0.10
N THR A 174 -20.50 10.02 -0.55
CA THR A 174 -19.35 9.70 0.31
C THR A 174 -18.84 10.93 1.03
N LEU A 175 -18.71 12.07 0.33
CA LEU A 175 -18.32 13.35 0.93
C LEU A 175 -19.35 13.81 1.99
N GLN A 176 -20.64 13.60 1.75
CA GLN A 176 -21.70 14.04 2.67
C GLN A 176 -21.85 13.13 3.90
N SER A 177 -21.69 11.82 3.74
CA SER A 177 -21.81 10.86 4.85
C SER A 177 -20.52 10.74 5.65
N GLY A 178 -19.36 10.80 4.98
CA GLY A 178 -18.07 10.38 5.54
C GLY A 178 -17.97 8.86 5.71
N LEU A 179 -18.80 8.08 5.01
CA LEU A 179 -18.85 6.63 5.07
C LEU A 179 -18.75 6.04 3.67
N ALA A 180 -17.88 5.03 3.50
CA ALA A 180 -17.74 4.29 2.25
C ALA A 180 -17.18 2.88 2.47
N VAL A 181 -17.36 2.02 1.47
CA VAL A 181 -16.51 0.83 1.26
C VAL A 181 -15.46 1.13 0.18
N CYS A 182 -14.63 0.15 -0.19
CA CYS A 182 -13.55 0.31 -1.17
C CYS A 182 -13.95 1.07 -2.43
N ASP A 183 -15.10 0.74 -3.03
CA ASP A 183 -15.61 1.42 -4.23
C ASP A 183 -15.85 2.92 -4.02
N GLY A 184 -16.38 3.30 -2.85
CA GLY A 184 -16.65 4.69 -2.50
C GLY A 184 -15.37 5.49 -2.20
N TYR A 185 -14.35 4.86 -1.61
CA TYR A 185 -13.02 5.46 -1.46
C TYR A 185 -12.38 5.71 -2.83
N ALA A 186 -12.34 4.68 -3.68
CA ALA A 186 -11.71 4.79 -5.00
C ALA A 186 -12.45 5.77 -5.92
N GLY A 187 -13.79 5.79 -5.83
CA GLY A 187 -14.64 6.75 -6.54
C GLY A 187 -14.43 8.18 -6.09
N LEU A 188 -14.40 8.46 -4.78
CA LEU A 188 -14.17 9.82 -4.28
C LEU A 188 -12.73 10.29 -4.58
N PHE A 189 -11.73 9.43 -4.44
CA PHE A 189 -10.37 9.76 -4.85
C PHE A 189 -10.32 10.18 -6.32
N GLY A 190 -10.86 9.35 -7.23
CA GLY A 190 -10.86 9.62 -8.66
C GLY A 190 -11.52 10.96 -9.00
N HIS A 191 -12.68 11.27 -8.40
CA HIS A 191 -13.38 12.53 -8.66
C HIS A 191 -12.62 13.77 -8.18
N LEU A 192 -11.86 13.67 -7.08
CA LEU A 192 -11.02 14.76 -6.58
C LEU A 192 -9.75 14.90 -7.43
N ALA A 193 -9.13 13.77 -7.81
CA ALA A 193 -7.95 13.76 -8.68
C ALA A 193 -8.24 14.39 -10.05
N GLU A 194 -9.34 14.00 -10.69
CA GLU A 194 -9.78 14.57 -11.98
C GLU A 194 -9.98 16.10 -11.89
N ARG A 195 -10.57 16.59 -10.80
CA ARG A 195 -10.77 18.04 -10.55
C ARG A 195 -9.47 18.79 -10.30
N ALA A 196 -8.47 18.11 -9.75
CA ALA A 196 -7.12 18.62 -9.58
C ALA A 196 -6.28 18.51 -10.87
N GLY A 197 -6.86 18.05 -11.98
CA GLY A 197 -6.18 17.87 -13.26
C GLY A 197 -5.31 16.61 -13.34
N VAL A 198 -5.46 15.67 -12.41
CA VAL A 198 -4.71 14.41 -12.37
C VAL A 198 -5.50 13.30 -13.04
N GLN A 199 -4.85 12.54 -13.93
CA GLN A 199 -5.47 11.38 -14.57
C GLN A 199 -5.55 10.21 -13.60
N SER A 200 -6.77 9.72 -13.33
CA SER A 200 -7.03 8.60 -12.44
C SER A 200 -8.07 7.65 -13.03
N TYR A 201 -7.83 6.35 -12.89
CA TYR A 201 -8.77 5.29 -13.24
C TYR A 201 -9.09 4.46 -12.00
N LYS A 202 -10.38 4.27 -11.73
CA LYS A 202 -10.83 3.29 -10.74
C LYS A 202 -10.59 1.90 -11.29
N VAL A 203 -9.89 1.06 -10.52
CA VAL A 203 -9.59 -0.34 -10.85
C VAL A 203 -10.39 -1.24 -9.92
N THR A 204 -11.07 -2.23 -10.47
CA THR A 204 -11.74 -3.30 -9.73
C THR A 204 -10.90 -4.57 -9.80
N GLY A 205 -10.95 -5.38 -8.75
CA GLY A 205 -10.21 -6.62 -8.71
C GLY A 205 -10.40 -7.43 -7.44
N HIS A 206 -9.50 -8.38 -7.23
CA HIS A 206 -9.41 -9.16 -6.00
C HIS A 206 -8.33 -8.59 -5.08
N GLY A 207 -8.65 -8.46 -3.80
CA GLY A 207 -7.75 -8.12 -2.72
C GLY A 207 -7.59 -9.28 -1.73
N LYS A 208 -6.36 -9.62 -1.32
CA LYS A 208 -6.06 -10.51 -0.18
C LYS A 208 -6.31 -9.79 1.15
N GLY A 209 -7.53 -9.29 1.34
CA GLY A 209 -7.95 -8.40 2.43
C GLY A 209 -8.68 -9.12 3.57
N PHE A 210 -9.60 -8.42 4.22
CA PHE A 210 -10.42 -8.98 5.29
C PHE A 210 -11.16 -10.25 4.85
N GLY A 211 -11.04 -11.33 5.64
CA GLY A 211 -11.69 -12.62 5.34
C GLY A 211 -10.95 -13.49 4.31
N TYR A 212 -9.86 -13.01 3.71
CA TYR A 212 -9.00 -13.85 2.89
C TYR A 212 -8.30 -14.90 3.75
N ALA A 213 -8.31 -16.14 3.26
CA ALA A 213 -7.53 -17.24 3.80
C ALA A 213 -6.81 -17.91 2.64
N ALA A 214 -5.49 -18.10 2.77
CA ALA A 214 -4.71 -18.81 1.78
C ALA A 214 -5.24 -20.25 1.63
N THR A 215 -5.35 -20.71 0.39
CA THR A 215 -5.70 -22.09 0.09
C THR A 215 -4.52 -23.00 0.45
N GLY A 216 -4.80 -24.21 0.94
CA GLY A 216 -3.74 -25.19 1.22
C GLY A 216 -3.00 -25.60 -0.06
N PRO A 217 -1.78 -26.15 0.06
CA PRO A 217 -0.90 -26.45 -1.08
C PRO A 217 -1.52 -27.43 -2.10
N ASP A 218 -2.45 -28.28 -1.69
CA ASP A 218 -3.13 -29.25 -2.55
C ASP A 218 -4.55 -28.82 -2.99
N ALA A 219 -4.96 -27.59 -2.65
CA ALA A 219 -6.28 -27.09 -3.00
C ALA A 219 -6.35 -26.71 -4.50
N PRO A 220 -7.47 -26.98 -5.19
CA PRO A 220 -7.64 -26.51 -6.56
C PRO A 220 -7.65 -24.98 -6.60
N VAL A 221 -7.17 -24.42 -7.72
CA VAL A 221 -7.23 -22.98 -8.00
C VAL A 221 -8.69 -22.52 -7.93
N PRO A 222 -9.06 -21.61 -7.02
CA PRO A 222 -10.42 -21.09 -6.97
C PRO A 222 -10.70 -20.24 -8.22
N PRO A 223 -11.95 -20.15 -8.70
CA PRO A 223 -12.29 -19.24 -9.79
C PRO A 223 -12.04 -17.79 -9.38
N TYR A 224 -11.73 -16.94 -10.36
CA TYR A 224 -11.57 -15.51 -10.13
C TYR A 224 -12.86 -14.90 -9.55
N GLN A 225 -12.72 -14.07 -8.51
CA GLN A 225 -13.81 -13.30 -7.93
C GLN A 225 -13.30 -11.95 -7.44
N GLY A 226 -13.79 -10.86 -8.02
CA GLY A 226 -13.49 -9.51 -7.56
C GLY A 226 -14.18 -9.19 -6.23
N ASN A 227 -13.46 -8.54 -5.31
CA ASN A 227 -13.96 -8.14 -3.99
C ASN A 227 -13.46 -6.77 -3.52
N HIS A 228 -12.67 -6.06 -4.34
CA HIS A 228 -11.99 -4.84 -3.94
C HIS A 228 -11.86 -3.83 -5.08
N ALA A 229 -11.62 -2.56 -4.72
CA ALA A 229 -11.46 -1.46 -5.66
C ALA A 229 -10.42 -0.45 -5.17
N TRP A 230 -9.61 0.07 -6.09
CA TRP A 230 -8.52 1.01 -5.85
C TRP A 230 -8.33 1.94 -7.06
N ASN A 231 -7.23 2.70 -7.14
CA ASN A 231 -6.95 3.61 -8.25
C ASN A 231 -5.61 3.32 -8.92
N CYS A 232 -5.59 3.44 -10.26
CA CYS A 232 -4.40 3.64 -11.07
C CYS A 232 -4.33 5.13 -11.44
N VAL A 233 -3.19 5.78 -11.19
CA VAL A 233 -3.07 7.24 -11.25
C VAL A 233 -1.77 7.61 -11.96
N LEU A 234 -1.81 8.60 -12.85
CA LEU A 234 -0.60 9.16 -13.45
C LEU A 234 -0.01 10.18 -12.48
N MET A 235 1.19 9.91 -11.98
CA MET A 235 1.92 10.76 -11.05
C MET A 235 3.27 11.11 -11.63
N ASP A 236 3.47 12.38 -12.00
CA ASP A 236 4.71 12.97 -12.49
C ASP A 236 5.31 12.18 -13.67
N GLY A 237 4.44 11.73 -14.58
CA GLY A 237 4.80 10.99 -15.79
C GLY A 237 4.75 9.46 -15.66
N GLU A 238 4.48 8.91 -14.47
CA GLU A 238 4.46 7.46 -14.24
C GLU A 238 3.10 6.96 -13.74
N TRP A 239 2.60 5.85 -14.29
CA TRP A 239 1.40 5.19 -13.79
C TRP A 239 1.71 4.46 -12.47
N ARG A 240 0.93 4.75 -11.44
CA ARG A 240 1.09 4.22 -10.08
C ARG A 240 -0.23 3.66 -9.55
N LEU A 241 -0.16 2.67 -8.67
CA LEU A 241 -1.31 2.09 -7.98
C LEU A 241 -1.38 2.64 -6.56
N ILE A 242 -2.57 3.08 -6.13
CA ILE A 242 -2.80 3.52 -4.75
C ILE A 242 -4.10 2.92 -4.21
N ASP A 243 -4.12 2.65 -2.90
CA ASP A 243 -5.32 2.20 -2.20
C ASP A 243 -5.63 3.11 -1.01
N CYS A 244 -6.57 4.04 -1.23
CA CYS A 244 -7.05 4.94 -0.19
C CYS A 244 -7.87 4.23 0.90
N CYS A 245 -8.52 3.10 0.57
CA CYS A 245 -9.34 2.36 1.52
C CYS A 245 -8.46 1.65 2.56
N TRP A 246 -7.46 0.88 2.11
CA TRP A 246 -6.51 0.23 3.02
C TRP A 246 -5.50 1.22 3.59
N GLY A 247 -5.26 2.35 2.91
CA GLY A 247 -4.52 3.50 3.44
C GLY A 247 -5.20 4.15 4.65
N ALA A 248 -6.53 4.18 4.68
CA ALA A 248 -7.30 4.82 5.73
C ALA A 248 -7.40 3.99 7.03
N GLY A 249 -7.41 2.66 6.93
CA GLY A 249 -7.53 1.77 8.09
C GLY A 249 -7.79 0.32 7.70
N ALA A 250 -8.18 -0.49 8.69
CA ALA A 250 -8.44 -1.92 8.50
C ALA A 250 -9.65 -2.38 9.31
N LEU A 251 -10.23 -3.52 8.92
CA LEU A 251 -11.26 -4.20 9.71
C LEU A 251 -10.63 -5.17 10.70
N GLU A 252 -11.04 -5.07 11.97
CA GLU A 252 -10.70 -5.99 13.06
C GLU A 252 -11.99 -6.65 13.55
N GLY A 253 -12.25 -7.86 13.06
CA GLY A 253 -13.57 -8.48 13.19
C GLY A 253 -14.64 -7.61 12.53
N SER A 254 -15.66 -7.20 13.29
CA SER A 254 -16.71 -6.30 12.78
C SER A 254 -16.44 -4.81 13.01
N THR A 255 -15.26 -4.45 13.54
CA THR A 255 -14.94 -3.07 13.92
C THR A 255 -13.97 -2.46 12.91
N TYR A 256 -14.20 -1.20 12.54
CA TYR A 256 -13.24 -0.44 11.75
C TYR A 256 -12.18 0.20 12.66
N ASN A 257 -10.92 -0.21 12.48
CA ASN A 257 -9.76 0.39 13.10
C ASN A 257 -9.16 1.43 12.15
N LYS A 258 -9.38 2.70 12.48
CA LYS A 258 -8.81 3.83 11.73
C LYS A 258 -7.32 3.96 12.03
N ARG A 259 -6.49 3.68 11.04
CA ARG A 259 -5.03 3.71 11.15
C ARG A 259 -4.40 4.12 9.83
N PHE A 260 -3.74 5.27 9.82
CA PHE A 260 -3.08 5.75 8.62
C PHE A 260 -1.95 4.80 8.22
N THR A 261 -2.04 4.27 7.01
CA THR A 261 -1.08 3.32 6.46
C THR A 261 -0.54 3.89 5.16
N PRO A 262 0.44 4.82 5.23
CA PRO A 262 0.90 5.60 4.07
C PRO A 262 1.61 4.76 3.01
N THR A 263 2.03 3.54 3.34
CA THR A 263 2.66 2.63 2.39
C THR A 263 1.74 2.31 1.21
N TRP A 264 0.41 2.27 1.39
CA TRP A 264 -0.55 2.06 0.28
C TRP A 264 -0.58 3.19 -0.76
N PHE A 265 0.18 4.26 -0.54
CA PHE A 265 0.46 5.29 -1.53
C PHE A 265 1.79 5.08 -2.27
N SER A 266 2.77 4.43 -1.63
CA SER A 266 4.17 4.40 -2.07
C SER A 266 4.70 3.03 -2.50
N LEU A 267 3.87 1.98 -2.47
CA LEU A 267 4.28 0.65 -2.92
C LEU A 267 4.63 0.64 -4.42
N SER A 268 5.62 -0.16 -4.79
CA SER A 268 5.84 -0.49 -6.20
C SER A 268 4.68 -1.33 -6.75
N PRO A 269 4.49 -1.39 -8.08
CA PRO A 269 3.49 -2.27 -8.68
C PRO A 269 3.63 -3.74 -8.25
N ALA A 270 4.86 -4.27 -8.19
CA ALA A 270 5.14 -5.63 -7.75
C ALA A 270 4.72 -5.88 -6.29
N GLU A 271 5.00 -4.92 -5.39
CA GLU A 271 4.61 -4.99 -3.99
C GLU A 271 3.09 -4.88 -3.81
N PHE A 272 2.46 -3.96 -4.55
CA PHE A 272 1.02 -3.76 -4.55
C PHE A 272 0.30 -5.03 -5.05
N GLY A 273 0.83 -5.64 -6.11
CA GLY A 273 0.35 -6.85 -6.78
C GLY A 273 0.30 -8.08 -5.90
N ARG A 274 1.14 -8.20 -4.86
CA ARG A 274 1.08 -9.31 -3.90
C ARG A 274 -0.24 -9.42 -3.17
N ARG A 275 -0.96 -8.29 -3.02
CA ARG A 275 -2.27 -8.25 -2.37
C ARG A 275 -3.40 -7.78 -3.26
N HIS A 276 -3.13 -7.27 -4.46
CA HIS A 276 -4.13 -6.77 -5.39
C HIS A 276 -3.98 -7.38 -6.78
N TYR A 277 -5.01 -8.09 -7.23
CA TYR A 277 -5.07 -8.64 -8.58
C TYR A 277 -6.20 -7.96 -9.36
N PRO A 278 -5.89 -7.11 -10.37
CA PRO A 278 -6.90 -6.40 -11.12
C PRO A 278 -7.71 -7.35 -12.01
N GLU A 279 -8.97 -7.00 -12.25
CA GLU A 279 -9.82 -7.70 -13.23
C GLU A 279 -9.25 -7.62 -14.65
N ASP A 280 -8.74 -6.45 -15.03
CA ASP A 280 -7.95 -6.23 -16.24
C ASP A 280 -6.45 -6.31 -15.88
N PRO A 281 -5.73 -7.38 -16.31
CA PRO A 281 -4.32 -7.58 -15.98
C PRO A 281 -3.39 -6.45 -16.42
N SER A 282 -3.79 -5.58 -17.35
CA SER A 282 -2.96 -4.43 -17.76
C SER A 282 -2.70 -3.44 -16.62
N TYR A 283 -3.56 -3.41 -15.60
CA TYR A 283 -3.37 -2.60 -14.39
C TYR A 283 -2.44 -3.21 -13.35
N GLN A 284 -1.77 -4.35 -13.64
CA GLN A 284 -0.73 -4.85 -12.74
C GLN A 284 0.50 -3.94 -12.73
N LEU A 285 0.84 -3.33 -13.87
CA LEU A 285 1.97 -2.42 -14.04
C LEU A 285 3.34 -2.99 -13.60
N ILE A 286 3.45 -4.31 -13.46
CA ILE A 286 4.70 -4.97 -13.06
C ILE A 286 5.62 -5.04 -14.27
N SER A 287 6.80 -4.45 -14.15
CA SER A 287 7.81 -4.45 -15.21
C SER A 287 8.43 -5.84 -15.36
N GLU A 288 9.01 -6.13 -16.53
CA GLU A 288 9.76 -7.39 -16.73
C GLU A 288 10.97 -7.50 -15.78
N GLU A 289 11.58 -6.38 -15.41
CA GLU A 289 12.68 -6.33 -14.44
C GLU A 289 12.22 -6.73 -13.02
N ASP A 290 10.96 -6.42 -12.69
CA ASP A 290 10.30 -6.80 -11.44
C ASP A 290 9.62 -8.18 -11.49
N GLY A 291 9.87 -8.97 -12.55
CA GLY A 291 9.35 -10.33 -12.73
C GLY A 291 8.09 -10.45 -13.60
N GLY A 292 7.59 -9.33 -14.13
CA GLY A 292 6.48 -9.27 -15.09
C GLY A 292 5.09 -9.52 -14.49
N PRO A 293 4.02 -9.39 -15.30
CA PRO A 293 2.65 -9.64 -14.87
C PRO A 293 2.44 -11.09 -14.38
N VAL A 294 1.74 -11.22 -13.27
CA VAL A 294 1.46 -12.48 -12.56
C VAL A 294 0.10 -13.03 -13.00
N SER A 295 -0.02 -14.34 -13.16
CA SER A 295 -1.31 -14.99 -13.46
C SER A 295 -2.22 -15.09 -12.22
N TRP A 296 -3.52 -15.26 -12.41
CA TRP A 296 -4.45 -15.48 -11.30
C TRP A 296 -4.03 -16.66 -10.41
N GLU A 297 -3.59 -17.76 -11.01
CA GLU A 297 -3.12 -18.95 -10.30
C GLU A 297 -1.90 -18.65 -9.44
N GLN A 298 -0.88 -18.00 -10.01
CA GLN A 298 0.32 -17.61 -9.28
C GLN A 298 0.00 -16.65 -8.13
N TYR A 299 -0.89 -15.69 -8.36
CA TYR A 299 -1.32 -14.73 -7.33
C TYR A 299 -2.09 -15.43 -6.22
N ILE A 300 -3.10 -16.25 -6.53
CA ILE A 300 -4.02 -16.78 -5.52
C ILE A 300 -3.41 -17.92 -4.70
N LEU A 301 -2.50 -18.68 -5.31
CA LEU A 301 -1.75 -19.78 -4.67
C LEU A 301 -0.42 -19.34 -4.04
N GLU A 302 -0.07 -18.05 -4.10
CA GLU A 302 1.13 -17.53 -3.42
C GLU A 302 1.11 -17.93 -1.92
N PRO A 303 2.15 -18.61 -1.41
CA PRO A 303 2.21 -19.04 -0.02
C PRO A 303 2.06 -17.88 0.98
N GLU A 304 1.54 -18.19 2.17
CA GLU A 304 1.53 -17.21 3.26
C GLU A 304 2.96 -16.76 3.57
N GLY A 305 3.16 -15.45 3.75
CA GLY A 305 4.43 -14.91 4.22
C GLY A 305 4.61 -14.93 5.74
N PRO A 306 5.83 -14.65 6.23
CA PRO A 306 6.09 -14.56 7.67
C PRO A 306 5.20 -13.54 8.36
N VAL A 307 5.01 -13.73 9.66
CA VAL A 307 4.28 -12.75 10.47
C VAL A 307 5.20 -11.55 10.69
N ILE A 308 4.78 -10.40 10.18
CA ILE A 308 5.52 -9.14 10.32
C ILE A 308 5.00 -8.34 11.52
N PHE A 309 5.92 -7.82 12.34
CA PHE A 309 5.60 -6.99 13.49
C PHE A 309 5.76 -5.50 13.17
N GLN A 310 5.14 -4.64 13.98
CA GLN A 310 5.12 -3.20 13.75
C GLN A 310 6.52 -2.58 13.71
N ASP A 311 7.46 -3.11 14.48
CA ASP A 311 8.81 -2.53 14.57
C ASP A 311 9.60 -2.69 13.27
N LEU A 312 9.27 -3.67 12.41
CA LEU A 312 9.85 -3.76 11.06
C LEU A 312 9.63 -2.45 10.29
N TYR A 313 8.38 -1.96 10.30
CA TYR A 313 7.99 -0.71 9.65
C TYR A 313 8.62 0.51 10.34
N LYS A 314 8.64 0.55 11.69
CA LYS A 314 9.26 1.67 12.44
C LYS A 314 10.75 1.82 12.16
N LEU A 315 11.43 0.72 11.87
CA LEU A 315 12.85 0.69 11.53
C LEU A 315 13.11 0.86 10.02
N ASN A 316 12.06 1.14 9.26
CA ASN A 316 12.07 1.35 7.81
C ASN A 316 12.65 0.16 7.04
N PHE A 317 12.24 -1.06 7.38
CA PHE A 317 12.52 -2.25 6.60
C PHE A 317 11.36 -2.58 5.65
N ASP A 318 11.70 -3.13 4.49
CA ASP A 318 10.72 -3.58 3.52
C ASP A 318 10.17 -4.97 3.89
N PRO A 319 8.88 -5.13 4.17
CA PRO A 319 8.30 -6.45 4.47
C PRO A 319 8.29 -7.40 3.28
N TYR A 320 8.39 -6.90 2.04
CA TYR A 320 8.31 -7.72 0.83
C TYR A 320 9.66 -8.27 0.38
N MET A 321 10.75 -7.68 0.88
CA MET A 321 12.13 -8.12 0.64
C MET A 321 12.66 -9.03 1.77
N ILE A 322 11.82 -9.41 2.73
CA ILE A 322 12.21 -10.35 3.77
C ILE A 322 12.38 -11.76 3.20
N GLN A 323 13.45 -12.44 3.60
CA GLN A 323 13.67 -13.85 3.26
C GLN A 323 13.91 -14.69 4.52
N PRO A 324 13.45 -15.94 4.57
CA PRO A 324 12.57 -16.61 3.59
C PRO A 324 11.20 -15.93 3.45
N THR A 325 10.65 -15.94 2.24
CA THR A 325 9.37 -15.28 1.91
C THR A 325 8.16 -16.05 2.42
N GLU A 326 8.30 -17.35 2.66
CA GLU A 326 7.24 -18.23 3.14
C GLU A 326 7.18 -18.24 4.68
N LYS A 327 5.98 -18.40 5.24
CA LYS A 327 5.71 -18.44 6.68
C LYS A 327 6.29 -19.66 7.37
N TYR A 328 6.27 -20.81 6.69
CA TYR A 328 6.66 -22.10 7.24
C TYR A 328 8.06 -22.44 6.75
N ILE A 329 8.98 -22.75 7.66
CA ILE A 329 10.34 -23.14 7.32
C ILE A 329 10.61 -24.56 7.79
N GLN A 330 11.17 -25.37 6.91
CA GLN A 330 11.48 -26.77 7.17
C GLN A 330 12.57 -26.93 8.22
N SER A 331 12.30 -27.76 9.23
CA SER A 331 13.25 -28.10 10.28
C SER A 331 14.39 -29.01 9.80
N GLY A 332 15.52 -28.97 10.51
CA GLY A 332 16.69 -29.81 10.23
C GLY A 332 17.54 -29.36 9.05
N ALA A 333 17.30 -28.18 8.50
CA ALA A 333 18.00 -27.59 7.36
C ALA A 333 18.68 -26.26 7.72
N TRP A 334 19.64 -25.84 6.89
CA TRP A 334 20.18 -24.48 6.94
C TRP A 334 19.29 -23.55 6.09
N ALA A 335 19.02 -22.36 6.62
CA ALA A 335 18.35 -21.29 5.87
C ALA A 335 19.10 -19.98 6.06
N THR A 336 19.10 -19.14 5.03
CA THR A 336 19.63 -17.78 5.11
C THR A 336 18.47 -16.79 5.15
N PHE A 337 18.53 -15.91 6.15
CA PHE A 337 17.55 -14.86 6.36
C PHE A 337 18.11 -13.56 5.82
N HIS A 338 17.29 -12.79 5.12
CA HIS A 338 17.67 -11.48 4.57
C HIS A 338 16.64 -10.43 4.94
N ILE A 339 17.11 -9.22 5.25
CA ILE A 339 16.29 -8.03 5.43
C ILE A 339 16.93 -6.82 4.74
N PHE A 340 16.09 -5.96 4.17
CA PHE A 340 16.53 -4.77 3.44
C PHE A 340 15.76 -3.55 3.90
N LYS A 341 16.43 -2.38 3.90
CA LYS A 341 15.73 -1.11 4.11
C LYS A 341 14.69 -0.90 3.03
N LEU A 342 13.68 -0.10 3.38
CA LEU A 342 12.55 0.23 2.52
C LEU A 342 13.00 0.84 1.18
N CYS A 343 14.08 1.61 1.17
CA CYS A 343 14.76 2.03 -0.05
C CYS A 343 16.27 2.22 0.17
N GLU A 344 17.03 2.28 -0.92
CA GLU A 344 18.49 2.44 -0.91
C GLU A 344 18.98 3.76 -0.29
N HIS A 345 18.14 4.80 -0.26
CA HIS A 345 18.46 6.09 0.36
C HIS A 345 18.60 6.05 1.89
N MET A 346 18.17 4.97 2.54
CA MET A 346 18.21 4.85 3.98
C MET A 346 19.60 4.44 4.48
N SER A 347 20.06 5.08 5.56
CA SER A 347 21.39 4.81 6.09
C SER A 347 21.57 3.35 6.50
N ARG A 348 22.70 2.79 6.06
CA ARG A 348 23.22 1.47 6.41
C ARG A 348 24.40 1.56 7.38
N ALA A 349 24.79 2.77 7.78
CA ALA A 349 25.89 2.95 8.71
C ALA A 349 25.54 2.32 10.07
N GLU A 350 26.53 1.71 10.72
CA GLU A 350 26.35 1.06 12.02
C GLU A 350 25.79 2.04 13.06
N ALA A 351 26.31 3.26 13.10
CA ALA A 351 25.85 4.32 14.01
C ALA A 351 24.37 4.68 13.87
N ASP A 352 23.78 4.42 12.70
CA ASP A 352 22.38 4.71 12.40
C ASP A 352 21.45 3.51 12.61
N ASN A 353 21.99 2.34 12.94
CA ASN A 353 21.27 1.08 12.96
C ASN A 353 21.50 0.30 14.26
N TYR A 354 20.74 -0.78 14.41
CA TYR A 354 20.84 -1.72 15.53
C TYR A 354 21.49 -3.02 15.06
N VAL A 355 21.92 -3.85 16.02
CA VAL A 355 22.21 -5.26 15.72
C VAL A 355 20.89 -5.99 15.55
N TYR A 356 20.68 -6.57 14.37
CA TYR A 356 19.59 -7.47 14.04
C TYR A 356 20.04 -8.92 14.21
N PHE A 357 19.15 -9.81 14.63
CA PHE A 357 19.50 -11.22 14.83
C PHE A 357 18.29 -12.14 14.69
N ILE A 358 18.55 -13.37 14.28
CA ILE A 358 17.57 -14.46 14.32
C ILE A 358 17.73 -15.21 15.65
N SER A 359 16.61 -15.40 16.35
CA SER A 359 16.52 -16.28 17.51
C SER A 359 15.85 -17.59 17.10
N ASP A 360 16.52 -18.71 17.33
CA ASP A 360 15.97 -20.05 17.09
C ASP A 360 15.04 -20.52 18.23
N PRO A 361 14.34 -21.66 18.07
CA PRO A 361 13.49 -22.23 19.13
C PRO A 361 14.21 -22.56 20.45
N ASN A 362 15.54 -22.71 20.41
CA ASN A 362 16.39 -22.97 21.58
C ASN A 362 16.92 -21.66 22.22
N ASN A 363 16.48 -20.50 21.73
CA ASN A 363 16.98 -19.16 22.09
C ASN A 363 18.45 -18.91 21.72
N THR A 364 19.00 -19.66 20.77
CA THR A 364 20.28 -19.33 20.13
C THR A 364 20.08 -18.08 19.29
N ARG A 365 20.92 -17.07 19.54
CA ARG A 365 20.85 -15.77 18.85
C ARG A 365 21.98 -15.66 17.85
N THR A 366 21.64 -15.62 16.57
CA THR A 366 22.60 -15.47 15.48
C THR A 366 22.51 -14.06 14.91
N PRO A 367 23.51 -13.19 15.17
CA PRO A 367 23.48 -11.83 14.65
C PRO A 367 23.62 -11.81 13.12
N MET A 368 22.90 -10.90 12.49
CA MET A 368 22.96 -10.66 11.06
C MET A 368 24.13 -9.73 10.73
N GLN A 369 24.75 -9.96 9.59
CA GLN A 369 25.86 -9.17 9.05
C GLN A 369 25.37 -8.38 7.84
N VAL A 370 25.99 -7.23 7.58
CA VAL A 370 25.75 -6.51 6.31
C VAL A 370 26.25 -7.39 5.16
N ASN A 371 25.40 -7.61 4.16
CA ASN A 371 25.72 -8.42 2.99
C ASN A 371 26.14 -7.56 1.79
N GLU A 372 26.66 -8.19 0.74
CA GLU A 372 27.15 -7.51 -0.47
C GLU A 372 26.03 -6.78 -1.24
N GLU A 373 24.79 -7.25 -1.10
CA GLU A 373 23.58 -6.65 -1.70
C GLU A 373 23.08 -5.43 -0.91
N GLY A 374 23.73 -5.07 0.19
CA GLY A 374 23.39 -3.88 0.97
C GLY A 374 22.28 -4.07 2.00
N GLY A 375 21.84 -5.30 2.24
CA GLY A 375 20.95 -5.67 3.34
C GLY A 375 21.70 -6.28 4.53
N TRP A 376 20.96 -6.93 5.42
CA TRP A 376 21.51 -7.76 6.49
C TRP A 376 21.13 -9.21 6.26
N SER A 377 22.07 -10.14 6.50
CA SER A 377 21.79 -11.58 6.43
C SER A 377 22.38 -12.38 7.57
N ALA A 378 21.72 -13.51 7.89
CA ALA A 378 22.24 -14.54 8.78
C ALA A 378 21.88 -15.92 8.25
N THR A 379 22.85 -16.83 8.20
CA THR A 379 22.62 -18.25 7.92
C THR A 379 22.49 -19.00 9.23
N VAL A 380 21.34 -19.64 9.44
CA VAL A 380 20.97 -20.30 10.70
C VAL A 380 20.61 -21.75 10.43
N TYR A 381 21.13 -22.65 11.25
CA TYR A 381 20.68 -24.04 11.26
C TYR A 381 19.37 -24.12 12.03
N ILE A 382 18.34 -24.66 11.40
CA ILE A 382 17.01 -24.79 12.00
C ILE A 382 16.96 -26.13 12.73
N PRO A 383 16.86 -26.15 14.07
CA PRO A 383 16.82 -27.40 14.82
C PRO A 383 15.64 -28.27 14.39
N ARG A 384 15.80 -29.60 14.44
CA ARG A 384 14.69 -30.53 14.19
C ARG A 384 13.60 -30.36 15.26
N GLY A 385 12.34 -30.37 14.83
CA GLY A 385 11.18 -30.19 15.69
C GLY A 385 10.34 -29.00 15.25
N GLY A 386 9.34 -28.65 16.06
CA GLY A 386 8.52 -27.45 15.85
C GLY A 386 9.01 -26.27 16.68
N GLY A 387 8.48 -25.09 16.41
CA GLY A 387 8.77 -23.88 17.17
C GLY A 387 8.66 -22.63 16.32
N GLU A 388 9.28 -21.55 16.80
CA GLU A 388 9.30 -20.27 16.10
C GLU A 388 10.73 -19.80 15.88
N LEU A 389 10.98 -19.24 14.70
CA LEU A 389 12.17 -18.46 14.40
C LEU A 389 11.75 -16.99 14.42
N SER A 390 12.43 -16.18 15.22
CA SER A 390 12.05 -14.79 15.41
C SER A 390 13.18 -13.85 15.00
N LEU A 391 12.84 -12.83 14.22
CA LEU A 391 13.72 -11.72 13.90
C LEU A 391 13.59 -10.64 14.97
N TYR A 392 14.71 -10.31 15.60
CA TYR A 392 14.82 -9.32 16.66
C TYR A 392 15.89 -8.28 16.35
N TYR A 393 15.83 -7.17 17.09
CA TYR A 393 16.91 -6.20 17.18
C TYR A 393 17.20 -5.82 18.63
N VAL A 394 18.42 -5.37 18.92
CA VAL A 394 18.84 -4.94 20.26
C VAL A 394 18.35 -3.52 20.54
N THR A 395 17.35 -3.35 21.40
CA THR A 395 16.85 -2.01 21.77
C THR A 395 17.75 -1.35 22.80
N GLN A 396 18.29 -2.12 23.74
CA GLN A 396 19.21 -1.63 24.76
C GLN A 396 20.29 -2.65 25.11
N CYS A 397 21.49 -2.16 25.45
CA CYS A 397 22.59 -2.94 25.97
C CYS A 397 23.23 -2.19 27.14
N ASP A 398 23.29 -2.82 28.32
CA ASP A 398 23.93 -2.25 29.52
C ASP A 398 23.33 -0.89 29.93
N GLY A 399 22.01 -0.76 29.82
CA GLY A 399 21.26 0.46 30.13
C GLY A 399 21.42 1.61 29.13
N ARG A 400 22.09 1.37 28.00
CA ARG A 400 22.23 2.34 26.89
C ARG A 400 21.40 1.90 25.69
N ASP A 401 21.06 2.87 24.84
CA ASP A 401 20.47 2.60 23.54
C ASP A 401 21.35 1.62 22.74
N GLY A 402 20.71 0.61 22.13
CA GLY A 402 21.39 -0.39 21.31
C GLY A 402 21.82 0.12 19.93
N LYS A 403 21.40 1.32 19.53
CA LYS A 403 21.78 1.94 18.26
C LYS A 403 23.29 2.21 18.22
N GLY A 404 23.96 1.85 17.13
CA GLY A 404 25.42 1.95 17.00
C GLY A 404 26.19 0.82 17.69
N LEU A 405 25.52 -0.19 18.23
CA LEU A 405 26.19 -1.40 18.71
C LEU A 405 26.71 -2.22 17.52
N SER A 406 27.98 -2.61 17.56
CA SER A 406 28.54 -3.52 16.56
C SER A 406 28.18 -4.97 16.83
N VAL A 407 28.21 -5.83 15.81
CA VAL A 407 28.02 -7.28 15.96
C VAL A 407 29.03 -7.88 16.93
N GLN A 408 30.29 -7.40 16.91
CA GLN A 408 31.30 -7.80 17.88
C GLN A 408 30.93 -7.37 19.31
N GLY A 409 30.43 -6.14 19.48
CA GLY A 409 29.95 -5.63 20.76
C GLY A 409 28.78 -6.46 21.30
N PHE A 410 27.82 -6.83 20.44
CA PHE A 410 26.74 -7.73 20.78
C PHE A 410 27.25 -9.10 21.23
N ASN A 411 28.15 -9.73 20.46
CA ASN A 411 28.72 -11.04 20.81
C ASN A 411 29.46 -11.01 22.16
N ASN A 412 30.15 -9.92 22.47
CA ASN A 412 30.84 -9.74 23.74
C ASN A 412 29.88 -9.53 24.93
N ALA A 413 28.70 -8.96 24.68
CA ALA A 413 27.68 -8.68 25.68
C ALA A 413 26.66 -9.83 25.87
N ASN A 414 26.46 -10.67 24.85
CA ASN A 414 25.40 -11.68 24.85
C ASN A 414 25.59 -12.72 25.97
N GLY A 415 24.57 -12.87 26.82
CA GLY A 415 24.62 -13.71 28.01
C GLY A 415 25.48 -13.17 29.17
N ARG A 416 26.09 -11.99 29.03
CA ARG A 416 26.99 -11.39 30.03
C ARG A 416 26.54 -10.04 30.55
N LYS A 417 25.78 -9.29 29.74
CA LYS A 417 25.23 -7.98 30.10
C LYS A 417 23.71 -7.99 29.96
N ALA A 418 23.05 -7.09 30.70
CA ALA A 418 21.62 -6.86 30.54
C ALA A 418 21.33 -6.31 29.13
N MET A 419 20.33 -6.89 28.46
CA MET A 419 19.90 -6.46 27.12
C MET A 419 18.38 -6.56 27.00
N SER A 420 17.83 -5.67 26.17
CA SER A 420 16.42 -5.65 25.76
C SER A 420 16.33 -5.78 24.25
N PHE A 421 15.23 -6.36 23.77
CA PHE A 421 15.01 -6.62 22.34
C PHE A 421 13.63 -6.13 21.89
N GLY A 422 13.54 -5.74 20.62
CA GLY A 422 12.28 -5.50 19.93
C GLY A 422 12.11 -6.51 18.80
N GLY A 423 10.89 -6.98 18.57
CA GLY A 423 10.58 -8.00 17.58
C GLY A 423 10.18 -7.39 16.24
N MET A 424 10.69 -7.92 15.14
CA MET A 424 10.41 -7.44 13.78
C MET A 424 9.56 -8.42 12.96
N GLY A 425 9.67 -9.72 13.24
CA GLY A 425 8.83 -10.73 12.58
C GLY A 425 9.14 -12.13 13.05
N ARG A 426 8.37 -13.10 12.56
CA ARG A 426 8.57 -14.52 12.86
C ARG A 426 8.13 -15.47 11.75
N TRP A 427 8.74 -16.64 11.79
CA TRP A 427 8.41 -17.82 11.00
C TRP A 427 8.02 -18.98 11.91
N THR A 428 7.22 -19.89 11.37
CA THR A 428 6.86 -21.14 12.03
C THR A 428 7.75 -22.26 11.50
N VAL A 429 8.35 -23.03 12.40
CA VAL A 429 9.16 -24.19 12.04
C VAL A 429 8.26 -25.42 11.91
N VAL A 430 8.39 -26.15 10.79
CA VAL A 430 7.61 -27.36 10.47
C VAL A 430 8.44 -28.61 10.24
#